data_AF-A0A9J6E4X1-F1
#
_entry.id   AF-A0A9J6E4X1-F1
#
_cell.length_a   1.000
_cell.length_b   1.000
_cell.length_c   1.000
_cell.angle_alpha   90.00
_cell.angle_beta   90.00
_cell.angle_gamma   90.00
#
_symmetry.space_group_name_H-M   'P 1'
#
loop_
_entity.id
_entity.type
_entity.pdbx_description
1 polymer ?
#
loop_
_entity_poly.entity_id
_entity_poly.type
_entity_poly.pdbx_seq_one_letter_code
_entity_poly.pdbx_strand_id
1 'polypeptide(L)'
;MRLLSISSCCKRILKQRDEFKLHFTMCKDKYRCYDAEILSEMHRDPVNKLCLVFLNLVPQEFSRVNLAIPLENRNQMQLPYCLENLYRSLISRVLIPSHIPAAGEKLLEVNLEDNATHLPLADVDFKVLFNMEVAASKPSAEQERDC
;
A
#
# COMPACT_ATOMS: atom_id res chain seq x y z
N MET A 1 6.89 -16.56 0.94
CA MET A 1 8.15 -15.94 1.42
C MET A 1 8.37 -14.53 0.83
N ARG A 2 8.48 -14.35 -0.50
CA ARG A 2 8.81 -13.06 -1.14
C ARG A 2 7.89 -11.86 -0.81
N LEU A 3 6.57 -12.03 -0.82
CA LEU A 3 5.63 -10.93 -0.51
C LEU A 3 5.69 -10.49 0.96
N LEU A 4 5.96 -11.43 1.87
CA LEU A 4 6.09 -11.13 3.30
C LEU A 4 7.38 -10.35 3.59
N SER A 5 8.49 -10.72 2.94
CA SER A 5 9.75 -9.97 3.05
C SER A 5 9.63 -8.56 2.48
N ILE A 6 8.86 -8.37 1.40
CA ILE A 6 8.59 -7.04 0.86
C ILE A 6 7.77 -6.22 1.85
N SER A 7 6.70 -6.79 2.43
CA SER A 7 5.90 -6.08 3.46
C SER A 7 6.73 -5.67 4.67
N SER A 8 7.55 -6.57 5.20
CA SER A 8 8.37 -6.28 6.38
C SER A 8 9.44 -5.24 6.09
N CYS A 9 10.02 -5.26 4.89
CA CYS A 9 10.95 -4.25 4.40
C CYS A 9 10.28 -2.87 4.29
N CYS A 10 9.15 -2.76 3.58
CA CYS A 10 8.41 -1.50 3.43
C CYS A 10 8.00 -0.93 4.81
N LYS A 11 7.51 -1.76 5.73
CA LYS A 11 7.16 -1.34 7.10
C LYS A 11 8.36 -0.81 7.87
N ARG A 12 9.52 -1.47 7.76
CA ARG A 12 10.76 -1.03 8.43
C ARG A 12 11.24 0.31 7.87
N ILE A 13 11.27 0.44 6.54
CA ILE A 13 11.67 1.68 5.86
C ILE A 13 10.73 2.83 6.22
N LEU A 14 9.42 2.61 6.22
CA LEU A 14 8.43 3.62 6.61
C LEU A 14 8.57 4.02 8.08
N LYS A 15 8.81 3.05 8.98
CA LYS A 15 8.98 3.32 10.41
C LYS A 15 10.24 4.13 10.72
N GLN A 16 11.32 3.89 9.98
CA GLN A 16 12.64 4.50 10.23
C GLN A 16 12.98 5.61 9.22
N ARG A 17 11.98 6.18 8.54
CA ARG A 17 12.19 7.10 7.42
C ARG A 17 12.93 8.36 7.84
N ASP A 18 12.60 8.92 9.00
CA ASP A 18 13.21 10.15 9.50
C ASP A 18 14.66 9.91 9.93
N GLU A 19 14.93 8.75 10.53
CA GLU A 19 16.28 8.31 10.87
C GLU A 19 17.12 8.09 9.61
N PHE A 20 16.56 7.48 8.55
CA PHE A 20 17.25 7.32 7.28
C PHE A 20 17.53 8.66 6.61
N LYS A 21 16.56 9.57 6.59
CA LYS A 21 16.74 10.93 6.06
C LYS A 21 17.87 11.66 6.78
N LEU A 22 17.93 11.59 8.11
CA LEU A 22 18.98 12.19 8.92
C LEU A 22 20.34 11.53 8.63
N HIS A 23 20.38 10.20 8.63
CA HIS A 23 21.59 9.42 8.40
C HIS A 23 22.21 9.71 7.04
N PHE A 24 21.42 9.66 5.96
CA PHE A 24 21.91 9.92 4.61
C PHE A 24 22.31 11.38 4.41
N THR A 25 21.63 12.33 5.06
CA THR A 25 22.06 13.74 5.06
C THR A 25 23.45 13.89 5.70
N MET A 26 23.65 13.31 6.89
CA MET A 26 24.96 13.33 7.57
C MET A 26 26.07 12.63 6.77
N CYS A 27 25.76 11.48 6.16
CA CYS A 27 26.71 10.74 5.36
C CYS A 27 27.08 11.46 4.06
N LYS A 28 26.13 12.16 3.44
CA LYS A 28 26.41 13.03 2.28
C LYS A 28 27.43 14.10 2.65
N ASP A 29 27.20 14.82 3.74
CA ASP A 29 28.05 15.95 4.14
C ASP A 29 29.44 15.49 4.60
N LYS A 30 29.50 14.34 5.30
CA LYS A 30 30.75 13.82 5.87
C LYS A 30 31.62 13.08 4.85
N TYR A 31 31.03 12.29 3.96
CA TYR A 31 31.75 11.39 3.07
C TYR A 31 31.68 11.80 1.59
N ARG A 32 30.90 12.83 1.24
CA ARG A 32 30.64 13.26 -0.15
C ARG A 32 30.24 12.08 -1.06
N CYS A 33 29.45 11.16 -0.50
CA CYS A 33 29.02 9.96 -1.18
C CYS A 33 27.78 10.27 -2.03
N TYR A 34 27.88 10.04 -3.34
CA TYR A 34 26.79 10.25 -4.29
C TYR A 34 25.57 9.36 -3.97
N ASP A 35 25.78 8.13 -3.52
CA ASP A 35 24.67 7.24 -3.15
C ASP A 35 23.90 7.77 -1.94
N ALA A 36 24.61 8.36 -0.96
CA ALA A 36 23.98 9.00 0.19
C ALA A 36 23.20 10.26 -0.21
N GLU A 37 23.63 10.97 -1.24
CA GLU A 37 22.90 12.10 -1.82
C GLU A 37 21.57 11.66 -2.44
N ILE A 38 21.61 10.68 -3.34
CA ILE A 38 20.41 10.12 -3.98
C ILE A 38 19.43 9.59 -2.92
N LEU A 39 19.91 8.83 -1.94
CA LEU A 39 19.05 8.26 -0.91
C LEU A 39 18.45 9.34 0.00
N SER A 40 19.22 10.38 0.33
CA SER A 40 18.70 11.54 1.07
C SER A 40 17.59 12.25 0.30
N GLU A 41 17.75 12.46 -1.01
CA GLU A 41 16.74 13.07 -1.87
C GLU A 41 15.49 12.18 -1.99
N MET A 42 15.69 10.88 -2.21
CA MET A 42 14.61 9.90 -2.30
C MET A 42 13.74 9.88 -1.04
N HIS A 43 14.36 9.95 0.14
CA HIS A 43 13.65 9.99 1.43
C HIS A 43 13.09 11.37 1.78
N ARG A 44 13.47 12.44 1.09
CA ARG A 44 12.87 13.78 1.24
C ARG A 44 11.60 13.91 0.43
N ASP A 45 11.55 13.32 -0.76
CA ASP A 45 10.40 13.39 -1.64
C ASP A 45 9.14 12.75 -1.03
N PRO A 46 8.03 13.50 -0.88
CA PRO A 46 6.76 12.96 -0.41
C PRO A 46 6.14 11.93 -1.36
N VAL A 47 6.39 12.00 -2.67
CA VAL A 47 5.86 11.05 -3.66
C VAL A 47 6.45 9.66 -3.42
N ASN A 48 7.75 9.57 -3.13
CA ASN A 48 8.40 8.30 -2.82
C ASN A 48 7.85 7.66 -1.54
N LYS A 49 7.49 8.47 -0.53
CA LYS A 49 6.79 7.97 0.67
C LYS A 49 5.43 7.42 0.31
N LEU A 50 4.68 8.13 -0.52
CA LEU A 50 3.35 7.73 -0.97
C LEU A 50 3.41 6.39 -1.73
N CYS A 51 4.40 6.21 -2.62
CA CYS A 51 4.67 4.95 -3.30
C CYS A 51 4.96 3.80 -2.33
N LEU A 52 5.78 4.02 -1.28
CA LEU A 52 6.06 2.99 -0.27
C LEU A 52 4.84 2.63 0.57
N VAL A 53 3.98 3.62 0.90
CA VAL A 53 2.70 3.38 1.58
C VAL A 53 1.77 2.56 0.70
N PHE A 54 1.67 2.90 -0.58
CA PHE A 54 0.88 2.16 -1.57
C PHE A 54 1.36 0.71 -1.73
N LEU A 55 2.67 0.51 -1.90
CA LEU A 55 3.28 -0.81 -2.03
C LEU A 55 3.05 -1.69 -0.80
N ASN A 56 2.83 -1.11 0.38
CA ASN A 56 2.52 -1.87 1.59
C ASN A 56 1.04 -2.30 1.69
N LEU A 57 0.13 -1.76 0.86
CA LEU A 57 -1.31 -2.04 0.96
C LEU A 57 -1.70 -3.48 0.62
N VAL A 58 -1.07 -4.05 -0.41
CA VAL A 58 -1.33 -5.42 -0.91
C VAL A 58 -0.63 -6.48 -0.05
N PRO A 59 0.67 -6.35 0.27
CA PRO A 59 1.38 -7.32 1.10
C PRO A 59 0.83 -7.41 2.53
N GLN A 60 0.23 -6.33 3.05
CA GLN A 60 -0.40 -6.35 4.37
C GLN A 60 -1.62 -7.29 4.41
N GLU A 61 -2.47 -7.30 3.39
CA GLU A 61 -3.61 -8.25 3.35
C GLU A 61 -3.14 -9.68 3.19
N PHE A 62 -2.12 -9.90 2.35
CA PHE A 62 -1.50 -11.21 2.20
C PHE A 62 -0.89 -11.72 3.51
N SER A 63 -0.24 -10.84 4.27
CA SER A 63 0.31 -11.18 5.60
C SER A 63 -0.77 -11.54 6.61
N ARG A 64 -1.95 -10.92 6.57
CA ARG A 64 -3.08 -11.25 7.47
C ARG A 64 -3.61 -12.64 7.17
N VAL A 65 -3.81 -12.96 5.90
CA VAL A 65 -4.29 -14.28 5.46
C VAL A 65 -3.26 -15.37 5.73
N ASN A 66 -1.99 -15.09 5.48
CA ASN A 66 -0.91 -16.04 5.76
C ASN A 66 -0.74 -16.34 7.26
N LEU A 67 -1.09 -15.40 8.15
CA LEU A 67 -1.12 -15.63 9.61
C LEU A 67 -2.41 -16.32 10.05
N ALA A 68 -3.52 -16.11 9.33
CA ALA A 68 -4.81 -16.70 9.64
C ALA A 68 -4.92 -18.18 9.23
N ILE A 69 -4.07 -18.66 8.32
CA ILE A 69 -3.94 -20.08 7.98
C ILE A 69 -3.10 -20.75 9.07
N PRO A 70 -3.68 -21.60 9.95
CA PRO A 70 -2.92 -22.24 11.01
C PRO A 70 -1.89 -23.20 10.39
N LEU A 71 -0.62 -23.09 10.77
CA LEU A 71 0.43 -24.00 10.28
C LEU A 71 0.21 -25.48 10.68
N GLU A 72 -0.56 -25.73 11.75
CA GLU A 72 -0.67 -27.06 12.37
C GLU A 72 -2.09 -27.65 12.45
N ASN A 73 -3.16 -26.88 12.19
CA ASN A 73 -4.54 -27.38 12.30
C ASN A 73 -5.22 -27.59 10.94
N ARG A 74 -5.52 -28.87 10.67
CA ARG A 74 -5.99 -29.49 9.41
C ARG A 74 -7.42 -29.14 8.98
N ASN A 75 -7.88 -27.90 9.15
CA ASN A 75 -9.14 -27.50 8.51
C ASN A 75 -8.85 -27.00 7.09
N GLN A 76 -8.51 -27.93 6.19
CA GLN A 76 -8.26 -27.66 4.76
C GLN A 76 -9.44 -26.90 4.09
N MET A 77 -10.63 -26.99 4.67
CA MET A 77 -11.84 -26.26 4.25
C MET A 77 -11.84 -24.76 4.57
N GLN A 78 -10.95 -24.27 5.45
CA GLN A 78 -10.85 -22.84 5.78
C GLN A 78 -9.99 -22.06 4.78
N LEU A 79 -9.08 -22.73 4.08
CA LEU A 79 -8.22 -22.12 3.06
C LEU A 79 -9.01 -21.46 1.92
N PRO A 80 -9.99 -22.12 1.26
CA PRO A 80 -10.77 -21.48 0.21
C PRO A 80 -11.54 -20.26 0.73
N TYR A 81 -12.09 -20.32 1.95
CA TYR A 81 -12.76 -19.18 2.57
C TYR A 81 -11.82 -18.00 2.84
N CYS A 82 -10.61 -18.26 3.34
CA CYS A 82 -9.59 -17.24 3.54
C CYS A 82 -9.12 -16.59 2.22
N LEU A 83 -9.00 -17.38 1.15
CA LEU A 83 -8.65 -16.88 -0.19
C LEU A 83 -9.79 -16.09 -0.81
N GLU A 84 -11.04 -16.53 -0.65
CA GLU A 84 -12.22 -15.80 -1.11
C GLU A 84 -12.33 -14.44 -0.41
N ASN A 85 -12.12 -14.40 0.91
CA ASN A 85 -12.09 -13.15 1.67
C ASN A 85 -10.93 -12.23 1.26
N LEU A 86 -9.75 -12.80 0.97
CA LEU A 86 -8.63 -12.03 0.43
C LEU A 86 -9.02 -11.39 -0.90
N TYR A 87 -9.53 -12.20 -1.82
CA TYR A 87 -9.93 -11.74 -3.14
C TYR A 87 -11.02 -10.67 -3.04
N ARG A 88 -12.07 -10.91 -2.23
CA ARG A 88 -13.13 -9.94 -1.94
C ARG A 88 -12.57 -8.62 -1.39
N SER A 89 -11.61 -8.68 -0.47
CA SER A 89 -10.98 -7.49 0.12
C SER A 89 -10.10 -6.70 -0.87
N LEU A 90 -9.57 -7.36 -1.90
CA LEU A 90 -8.78 -6.73 -2.94
C LEU A 90 -9.68 -6.08 -3.99
N ILE A 91 -10.71 -6.80 -4.47
CA ILE A 91 -11.65 -6.26 -5.45
C ILE A 91 -12.51 -5.15 -4.87
N SER A 92 -12.85 -5.19 -3.57
CA SER A 92 -13.66 -4.13 -2.93
C SER A 92 -12.95 -2.79 -2.84
N ARG A 93 -11.62 -2.75 -3.06
CA ARG A 93 -10.86 -1.49 -3.12
C ARG A 93 -10.98 -0.82 -4.48
N VAL A 94 -11.25 -1.61 -5.52
CA VAL A 94 -11.12 -1.18 -6.91
C VAL A 94 -12.48 -1.15 -7.62
N LEU A 95 -13.44 -1.98 -7.20
CA LEU A 95 -14.75 -2.12 -7.82
C LEU A 95 -15.85 -1.51 -6.96
N ILE A 96 -16.91 -1.05 -7.64
CA ILE A 96 -18.11 -0.54 -6.97
C ILE A 96 -18.77 -1.69 -6.19
N PRO A 97 -19.14 -1.50 -4.90
CA PRO A 97 -19.72 -2.57 -4.07
C PRO A 97 -20.95 -3.25 -4.67
N SER A 98 -21.73 -2.55 -5.50
CA SER A 98 -22.90 -3.09 -6.20
C SER A 98 -22.58 -4.16 -7.25
N HIS A 99 -21.33 -4.21 -7.72
CA HIS A 99 -20.87 -5.20 -8.70
C HIS A 99 -20.15 -6.38 -8.07
N ILE A 100 -20.01 -6.40 -6.74
CA ILE A 100 -19.36 -7.49 -6.01
C ILE A 100 -20.43 -8.52 -5.62
N PRO A 101 -20.43 -9.72 -6.22
CA PRO A 101 -21.43 -10.73 -5.90
C PRO A 101 -21.31 -11.18 -4.45
N ALA A 102 -22.43 -11.50 -3.78
CA ALA A 102 -22.42 -12.03 -2.41
C ALA A 102 -21.98 -13.50 -2.34
N ALA A 103 -22.16 -14.26 -3.42
CA ALA A 103 -21.81 -15.68 -3.50
C ALA A 103 -20.40 -15.89 -4.09
N GLY A 104 -19.62 -16.80 -3.49
CA GLY A 104 -18.22 -17.06 -3.86
C GLY A 104 -18.01 -17.60 -5.27
N GLU A 105 -18.96 -18.35 -5.83
CA GLU A 105 -18.84 -18.92 -7.18
C GLU A 105 -18.82 -17.84 -8.27
N LYS A 106 -19.64 -16.79 -8.12
CA LYS A 106 -19.70 -15.66 -9.05
C LYS A 106 -18.59 -14.63 -8.84
N LEU A 107 -17.86 -14.73 -7.72
CA LEU A 107 -16.79 -13.80 -7.38
C LEU A 107 -15.63 -13.90 -8.38
N LEU A 108 -15.37 -15.10 -8.90
CA LEU A 108 -14.31 -15.34 -9.90
C LEU A 108 -14.73 -14.98 -11.33
N GLU A 109 -16.03 -14.77 -11.58
CA GLU A 109 -16.59 -14.42 -12.89
C GLU A 109 -16.64 -12.89 -13.11
N VAL A 110 -16.21 -12.10 -12.12
CA VAL A 110 -16.19 -10.65 -12.20
C VAL A 110 -15.19 -10.22 -13.27
N ASN A 111 -15.68 -9.52 -14.30
CA ASN A 111 -14.83 -8.96 -15.33
C ASN A 111 -14.08 -7.74 -14.80
N LEU A 112 -12.75 -7.86 -14.68
CA LEU A 112 -11.86 -6.81 -14.19
C LEU A 112 -11.39 -5.85 -15.29
N GLU A 113 -11.76 -6.09 -16.55
CA GLU A 113 -11.36 -5.27 -17.69
C GLU A 113 -12.44 -4.22 -18.06
N ASP A 114 -13.63 -4.32 -17.47
CA ASP A 114 -14.71 -3.37 -17.74
C ASP A 114 -14.57 -2.11 -16.87
N ASN A 115 -14.06 -1.04 -17.49
CA ASN A 115 -13.89 0.29 -16.91
C ASN A 115 -15.15 0.84 -16.20
N ALA A 116 -16.35 0.40 -16.57
CA ALA A 116 -17.60 0.82 -15.92
C ALA A 116 -17.79 0.25 -14.51
N THR A 117 -17.08 -0.83 -14.17
CA THR A 117 -17.21 -1.52 -12.88
C THR A 117 -16.26 -0.99 -11.80
N HIS A 118 -15.29 -0.17 -12.19
CA HIS A 118 -14.28 0.38 -11.29
C HIS A 118 -14.79 1.61 -10.54
N LEU A 119 -14.33 1.76 -9.30
CA LEU A 119 -14.49 2.98 -8.54
C LEU A 119 -13.74 4.13 -9.22
N PRO A 120 -14.28 5.37 -9.18
CA PRO A 120 -13.51 6.54 -9.55
C PRO A 120 -12.29 6.64 -8.63
N LEU A 121 -11.17 7.14 -9.15
CA LEU A 121 -9.88 7.16 -8.44
C LEU A 121 -9.93 7.85 -7.06
N ALA A 122 -10.90 8.75 -6.85
CA ALA A 122 -11.14 9.43 -5.59
C ALA A 122 -11.74 8.53 -4.49
N ASP A 123 -12.51 7.50 -4.88
CA ASP A 123 -13.23 6.60 -3.97
C ASP A 123 -12.52 5.24 -3.79
N VAL A 124 -11.39 5.04 -4.47
CA VAL A 124 -10.55 3.85 -4.31
C VAL A 124 -9.97 3.82 -2.89
N ASP A 125 -10.21 2.71 -2.18
CA ASP A 125 -9.72 2.54 -0.81
C ASP A 125 -8.22 2.19 -0.80
N PHE A 126 -7.40 3.25 -0.78
CA PHE A 126 -5.96 3.16 -0.56
C PHE A 126 -5.58 3.08 0.93
N LYS A 127 -6.55 2.87 1.83
CA LYS A 127 -6.44 2.98 3.28
C LYS A 127 -6.16 4.39 3.80
N VAL A 128 -6.57 4.59 5.05
CA VAL A 128 -6.44 5.83 5.82
C VAL A 128 -5.02 6.41 5.80
N LEU A 129 -4.00 5.56 5.91
CA LEU A 129 -2.59 6.00 5.90
C LEU A 129 -2.18 6.63 4.57
N PHE A 130 -2.64 6.11 3.43
CA PHE A 130 -2.36 6.72 2.13
C PHE A 130 -3.07 8.06 2.00
N ASN A 131 -4.35 8.13 2.37
CA ASN A 131 -5.13 9.36 2.29
C ASN A 131 -4.59 10.47 3.22
N MET A 132 -4.09 10.10 4.40
CA MET A 132 -3.38 11.01 5.30
C MET A 132 -2.09 11.56 4.66
N GLU A 133 -1.30 10.71 4.00
CA GLU A 133 -0.08 11.14 3.33
C GLU A 133 -0.37 11.96 2.07
N VAL A 134 -1.44 11.66 1.32
CA VAL A 134 -1.91 12.52 0.21
C VAL A 134 -2.32 13.89 0.74
N ALA A 135 -3.06 13.95 1.85
CA ALA A 135 -3.44 15.22 2.48
C ALA A 135 -2.21 16.00 2.97
N ALA A 136 -1.21 15.33 3.54
CA ALA A 136 0.04 15.95 3.97
C ALA A 136 0.94 16.38 2.80
N SER A 137 0.76 15.77 1.62
CA SER A 137 1.53 16.07 0.40
C SER A 137 0.88 17.15 -0.46
N LYS A 138 -0.42 17.46 -0.27
CA LYS A 138 -1.06 18.61 -0.91
C LYS A 138 -0.54 19.89 -0.24
N PRO A 139 0.17 20.77 -0.95
CA PRO A 139 0.50 22.08 -0.39
C PRO A 139 -0.80 22.84 -0.11
N SER A 140 -0.77 23.66 0.94
CA SER A 140 -1.74 24.71 1.24
C SER A 140 -1.99 25.56 -0.02
N ALA A 141 -3.08 25.28 -0.73
CA ALA A 141 -3.52 25.98 -1.91
C ALA A 141 -4.25 27.29 -1.57
N GLU A 142 -3.63 28.17 -0.75
CA GLU A 142 -4.15 29.50 -0.43
C GLU A 142 -3.09 30.61 -0.43
N GLN A 143 -1.94 30.43 -1.09
CA GLN A 143 -0.92 31.48 -1.16
C GLN A 143 -0.37 31.70 -2.57
N GLU A 144 -1.25 31.98 -3.53
CA GLU A 144 -0.88 32.61 -4.82
C GLU A 144 -2.13 33.17 -5.52
N ARG A 145 -2.84 34.06 -4.82
CA ARG A 145 -3.56 35.19 -5.43
C ARG A 145 -3.30 36.37 -4.51
N ASP A 146 -2.79 37.45 -5.07
CA ASP A 146 -2.41 38.73 -4.45
C ASP A 146 -0.91 38.90 -4.14
N CYS A 147 -0.15 39.14 -5.21
CA CYS A 147 0.82 40.24 -5.35
C CYS A 147 0.99 40.55 -6.84
#